data_AF-A0A432I1I9-F1
#
_entry.id   AF-A0A432I1I9-F1
#
_cell.length_a   1.000
_cell.length_b   1.000
_cell.length_c   1.000
_cell.angle_alpha   90.00
_cell.angle_beta   90.00
_cell.angle_gamma   90.00
#
_symmetry.space_group_name_H-M   'P 1'
#
loop_
_entity.id
_entity.type
_entity.pdbx_description
1 polymer ?
#
loop_
_entity_poly.entity_id
_entity_poly.type
_entity_poly.pdbx_seq_one_letter_code
_entity_poly.pdbx_strand_id
1 'polypeptide(L)' 'SNCISHGDREPLPHRLKVLAAEPLELRCHYCGRTQDIEGLVDNLL' A
#
# COMPACT_ATOMS: atom_id res chain seq x y z
N SER A 1 8.98 -3.13 6.89
CA SER A 1 9.99 -3.44 5.87
C SER A 1 9.73 -4.74 5.12
N ASN A 2 9.12 -5.80 5.68
CA ASN A 2 8.92 -7.07 4.96
C ASN A 2 7.68 -7.07 4.02
N CYS A 3 7.65 -6.26 2.98
CA CYS A 3 6.66 -6.36 1.90
C CYS A 3 7.36 -6.72 0.60
N ILE A 4 6.76 -7.59 -0.22
CA ILE A 4 7.33 -7.99 -1.52
C ILE A 4 7.49 -6.81 -2.50
N SER A 5 6.78 -5.69 -2.29
CA SER A 5 6.98 -4.46 -3.05
C SER A 5 8.29 -3.74 -2.71
N HIS A 6 9.02 -4.17 -1.67
CA HIS A 6 10.33 -3.64 -1.29
C HIS A 6 11.44 -4.69 -1.44
N GLY A 7 11.19 -5.79 -2.16
CA GLY A 7 12.20 -6.83 -2.36
C GLY A 7 13.38 -6.35 -3.22
N ASP A 8 14.59 -6.81 -2.89
CA ASP A 8 15.82 -6.42 -3.60
C ASP A 8 15.91 -6.98 -5.04
N ARG A 9 15.13 -8.03 -5.34
CA ARG A 9 15.05 -8.65 -6.66
C ARG A 9 13.61 -8.64 -7.14
N GLU A 10 13.39 -8.03 -8.30
CA GLU A 10 12.09 -7.96 -8.99
C GLU A 10 10.94 -7.56 -8.04
N PRO A 11 11.01 -6.39 -7.38
CA PRO A 11 9.94 -5.95 -6.50
C PRO A 11 8.62 -5.83 -7.28
N LEU A 12 7.55 -6.35 -6.69
CA LEU A 12 6.25 -6.26 -7.33
C LEU A 12 5.69 -4.83 -7.25
N PRO A 13 4.96 -4.36 -8.26
CA PRO A 13 4.31 -3.05 -8.24
C PRO A 13 3.45 -2.88 -6.99
N HIS A 14 3.47 -1.68 -6.40
CA HIS A 14 2.63 -1.40 -5.24
C HIS A 14 1.15 -1.52 -5.60
N ARG A 15 0.41 -2.37 -4.88
CA ARG A 15 -1.01 -2.63 -5.09
C ARG A 15 -1.77 -2.49 -3.79
N LEU A 16 -2.91 -1.81 -3.84
CA LEU A 16 -3.77 -1.54 -2.70
C LEU A 16 -5.13 -2.22 -2.87
N LYS A 17 -5.75 -2.57 -1.75
CA LYS A 17 -7.15 -3.00 -1.66
C LYS A 17 -7.92 -1.93 -0.92
N VAL A 18 -9.04 -1.50 -1.49
CA VAL A 18 -10.04 -0.67 -0.81
C VAL A 18 -10.85 -1.60 0.09
N LEU A 19 -10.87 -1.31 1.40
CA LEU A 19 -11.70 -2.04 2.36
C LEU A 19 -13.00 -1.31 2.66
N ALA A 20 -12.94 0.00 2.78
CA ALA A 20 -14.08 0.89 2.96
C ALA A 20 -13.86 2.16 2.14
N ALA A 21 -14.95 2.73 1.64
CA ALA A 21 -14.91 3.99 0.90
C ALA A 21 -15.12 5.20 1.82
N GLU A 22 -15.90 5.04 2.89
CA GLU A 22 -16.28 6.12 3.81
C GLU A 22 -16.30 5.59 5.27
N PRO A 23 -15.25 5.88 6.08
CA PRO A 23 -14.01 6.53 5.68
C PRO A 23 -13.18 5.66 4.72
N LEU A 24 -12.30 6.28 3.93
CA LEU A 24 -11.42 5.54 3.01
C LEU A 24 -10.41 4.70 3.81
N GLU A 25 -10.52 3.39 3.68
CA GLU A 25 -9.58 2.45 4.31
C GLU A 25 -8.85 1.64 3.24
N LEU A 26 -7.52 1.75 3.21
CA LEU A 26 -6.66 1.04 2.27
C LEU A 26 -5.76 0.04 2.99
N ARG A 27 -5.56 -1.14 2.38
CA ARG A 27 -4.54 -2.10 2.79
C ARG A 27 -3.64 -2.49 1.64
N CYS A 28 -2.37 -2.76 1.95
CA CYS A 28 -1.46 -3.36 0.99
C CYS A 28 -2.01 -4.73 0.54
N HIS A 29 -2.08 -4.94 -0.78
CA HIS A 29 -2.54 -6.18 -1.38
C HIS A 29 -1.72 -7.40 -0.91
N TYR A 30 -0.41 -7.20 -0.69
CA TYR A 30 0.54 -8.28 -0.40
C TYR A 30 0.71 -8.56 1.09
N CYS A 31 1.10 -7.55 1.87
CA CYS A 31 1.39 -7.75 3.30
C CYS A 31 0.21 -7.47 4.23
N GLY A 32 -0.92 -7.01 3.70
CA GLY A 32 -2.14 -6.76 4.47
C GLY A 32 -2.05 -5.61 5.48
N ARG A 33 -0.98 -4.82 5.50
CA ARG A 33 -0.88 -3.66 6.40
C ARG A 33 -1.83 -2.55 5.95
N THR A 34 -2.51 -1.93 6.91
CA THR A 34 -3.20 -0.64 6.71
C THR A 34 -2.22 0.41 6.20
N GLN A 35 -2.66 1.22 5.25
CA GLN A 35 -1.87 2.32 4.72
C GLN A 35 -2.25 3.63 5.37
N ASP A 36 -1.26 4.49 5.55
CA ASP A 36 -1.46 5.88 5.89
C ASP A 36 -1.85 6.65 4.62
N ILE A 37 -3.04 7.25 4.63
CA ILE A 37 -3.58 7.93 3.46
C ILE A 37 -2.82 9.23 3.18
N GLU A 38 -2.48 9.99 4.22
CA GLU A 38 -1.76 11.26 4.06
C GLU A 38 -0.36 11.01 3.49
N GLY A 39 0.39 10.09 4.09
CA GLY A 39 1.69 9.69 3.57
C GLY A 39 1.66 9.10 2.16
N LEU A 40 0.58 8.40 1.77
CA LEU A 40 0.40 7.96 0.37
C LEU A 40 0.21 9.15 -0.57
N VAL A 41 -0.63 10.13 -0.22
CA VAL A 41 -0.90 11.32 -1.02
C VAL A 41 0.38 12.14 -1.25
N ASP A 42 1.20 12.28 -0.21
CA ASP A 42 2.49 12.99 -0.30
C ASP A 42 3.50 12.33 -1.26
N ASN A 43 3.29 11.06 -1.59
CA ASN A 43 4.16 10.27 -2.48
C ASN A 43 3.50 9.93 -3.82
N LEU A 44 2.38 10.58 -4.18
CA LEU A 44 1.81 10.51 -5.53
C LEU A 44 2.65 11.37 -6.49
N LEU A 45 3.23 10.74 -7.52
CA LEU A 45 3.95 11.40 -8.62
C LEU A 45 3.03 11.65 -9.82
#